data_AF-A0A2E3HVN3-F1
#
_entry.id   AF-A0A2E3HVN3-F1
#
_cell.length_a   1.000
_cell.length_b   1.000
_cell.length_c   1.000
_cell.angle_alpha   90.00
_cell.angle_beta   90.00
_cell.angle_gamma   90.00
#
_symmetry.space_group_name_H-M   'P 1'
#
loop_
_entity.id
_entity.type
_entity.pdbx_description
1 polymer ?
#
loop_
_entity_poly.entity_id
_entity_poly.type
_entity_poly.pdbx_seq_one_letter_code
_entity_poly.pdbx_strand_id
1 'polypeptide(L)'
;NDLKARFHKAEVEIAEAVKAGRITKKQADERLEGLRRRLGAEERNQRDPAIMKESENASQNTAKLIAEAQLAAHTEQLGPLNERASRRLALVSKGVVEQLLEARDEWKDLNFDDDITNHPLYQKTIEDVLTEDAFDQYNAYQVERLAFRQKVSHDLVVASLDTHLLLSENQRKHFEVITDMVNMWQPTPIATGLALTPVHTLIQLSEQLNNEALSPWQWNRFNPVIEAIQPLLHEPEFQE
;
A
#
# COMPACT_ATOMS: atom_id res chain seq x y z
N ASN A 1 -2.52 -11.78 27.79
CA ASN A 1 -2.42 -12.75 26.67
C ASN A 1 -1.08 -13.47 26.80
N ASP A 2 -1.09 -14.74 27.22
CA ASP A 2 0.10 -15.52 27.61
C ASP A 2 1.16 -15.63 26.48
N LEU A 3 0.70 -15.69 25.23
CA LEU A 3 1.54 -15.75 24.03
C LEU A 3 2.41 -14.49 23.83
N LYS A 4 1.88 -13.29 24.13
CA LYS A 4 2.65 -12.03 24.04
C LYS A 4 3.77 -11.96 25.08
N ALA A 5 3.51 -12.47 26.28
CA ALA A 5 4.51 -12.54 27.34
C ALA A 5 5.63 -13.55 26.99
N ARG A 6 5.28 -14.69 26.40
CA ARG A 6 6.24 -15.69 25.90
C ARG A 6 7.12 -15.15 24.77
N PHE A 7 6.56 -14.37 23.83
CA PHE A 7 7.34 -13.74 22.77
C PHE A 7 8.31 -12.69 23.33
N HIS A 8 7.84 -11.79 24.19
CA HIS A 8 8.69 -10.74 24.77
C HIS A 8 9.83 -11.31 25.62
N LYS A 9 9.56 -12.38 26.38
CA LYS A 9 10.60 -13.08 27.12
C LYS A 9 11.70 -13.63 26.20
N ALA A 10 11.31 -14.22 25.07
CA ALA A 10 12.27 -14.72 24.09
C ALA A 10 13.05 -13.61 23.38
N GLU A 11 12.43 -12.45 23.10
CA GLU A 11 13.14 -11.26 22.58
C GLU A 11 14.26 -10.83 23.52
N VAL A 12 13.99 -10.76 24.82
CA VAL A 12 14.99 -10.40 25.83
C VAL A 12 16.12 -11.43 25.88
N GLU A 13 15.80 -12.72 25.94
CA GLU A 13 16.81 -13.80 25.99
C GLU A 13 17.68 -13.85 24.72
N ILE A 14 17.09 -13.63 23.55
CA ILE A 14 17.80 -13.61 22.27
C ILE A 14 18.68 -12.35 22.16
N ALA A 15 18.18 -11.19 22.60
CA ALA A 15 18.97 -9.95 22.63
C ALA A 15 20.20 -10.07 23.56
N GLU A 16 20.05 -10.72 24.71
CA GLU A 16 21.18 -11.02 25.60
C GLU A 16 22.19 -11.98 24.97
N ALA A 17 21.74 -12.99 24.23
CA ALA A 17 22.62 -13.92 23.53
C ALA A 17 23.40 -13.26 22.38
N VAL A 18 22.79 -12.31 21.67
CA VAL A 18 23.47 -11.46 20.67
C VAL A 18 24.52 -10.57 21.34
N LYS A 19 24.14 -9.89 22.44
CA LYS A 19 25.06 -9.02 23.20
C LYS A 19 26.25 -9.78 23.77
N ALA A 20 26.05 -11.02 24.17
CA ALA A 20 27.10 -11.93 24.64
C ALA A 20 27.92 -12.58 23.51
N GLY A 21 27.62 -12.28 22.24
CA GLY A 21 28.33 -12.84 21.07
C GLY A 21 28.10 -14.34 20.86
N ARG A 22 27.09 -14.94 21.52
CA ARG A 22 26.80 -16.39 21.43
C ARG A 22 26.07 -16.75 20.14
N ILE A 23 25.36 -15.79 19.56
CA ILE A 23 24.66 -15.91 18.29
C ILE A 23 24.85 -14.62 17.48
N THR A 24 24.78 -14.75 16.16
CA THR A 24 24.78 -13.58 15.27
C THR A 24 23.40 -12.92 15.23
N LYS A 25 23.33 -11.67 14.76
CA LYS A 25 22.05 -10.99 14.53
C LYS A 25 21.14 -11.78 13.58
N LYS A 26 21.69 -12.30 12.49
CA LYS A 26 20.94 -13.15 11.55
C LYS A 26 20.32 -14.39 12.23
N GLN A 27 21.05 -15.05 13.11
CA GLN A 27 20.54 -16.20 13.87
C GLN A 27 19.49 -15.80 14.91
N ALA A 28 19.55 -14.58 15.43
CA ALA A 28 18.52 -14.04 16.30
C ALA A 28 17.22 -13.78 15.55
N ASP A 29 17.31 -13.17 14.36
CA ASP A 29 16.16 -12.87 13.51
C ASP A 29 15.44 -14.16 13.07
N GLU A 30 16.18 -15.16 12.59
CA GLU A 30 15.63 -16.48 12.21
C GLU A 30 14.90 -17.16 13.39
N ARG A 31 15.43 -17.03 14.61
CA ARG A 31 14.81 -17.61 15.81
C ARG A 31 13.54 -16.88 16.23
N LEU A 32 13.55 -15.55 16.16
CA LEU A 32 12.38 -14.72 16.48
C LEU A 32 11.28 -14.95 15.45
N GLU A 33 11.62 -15.05 14.17
CA GLU A 33 10.65 -15.33 13.11
C GLU A 33 10.03 -16.73 13.27
N GLY A 34 10.85 -17.75 13.52
CA GLY A 34 10.37 -19.11 13.80
C GLY A 34 9.51 -19.21 15.07
N LEU A 35 9.76 -18.36 16.07
CA LEU A 35 8.90 -18.28 17.25
C LEU A 35 7.58 -17.56 16.93
N ARG A 36 7.62 -16.48 16.15
CA ARG A 36 6.44 -15.72 15.71
C ARG A 36 5.47 -16.60 14.93
N ARG A 37 5.98 -17.42 14.01
CA ARG A 37 5.18 -18.39 13.24
C ARG A 37 4.50 -19.42 14.15
N ARG A 38 5.23 -19.97 15.13
CA ARG A 38 4.69 -20.97 16.08
C ARG A 38 3.62 -20.41 16.98
N LEU A 39 3.87 -19.25 17.60
CA LEU A 39 2.88 -18.61 18.48
C LEU A 39 1.66 -18.14 17.67
N GLY A 40 1.85 -17.68 16.43
CA GLY A 40 0.74 -17.33 15.54
C GLY A 40 -0.11 -18.53 15.12
N ALA A 41 0.48 -19.72 14.98
CA ALA A 41 -0.27 -20.96 14.73
C ALA A 41 -1.02 -21.44 15.99
N GLU A 42 -0.39 -21.33 17.17
CA GLU A 42 -0.99 -21.66 18.47
C GLU A 42 -2.18 -20.75 18.79
N GLU A 43 -2.06 -19.45 18.49
CA GLU A 43 -3.16 -18.48 18.61
C GLU A 43 -4.33 -18.82 17.69
N ARG A 44 -4.06 -19.22 16.44
CA ARG A 44 -5.09 -19.65 15.49
C ARG A 44 -5.81 -20.92 15.96
N ASN A 45 -5.08 -21.88 16.53
CA ASN A 45 -5.64 -23.12 17.06
C ASN A 45 -6.45 -22.92 18.36
N GLN A 46 -6.20 -21.84 19.10
CA GLN A 46 -6.96 -21.49 20.31
C GLN A 46 -8.21 -20.64 20.03
N ARG A 47 -8.36 -20.09 18.82
CA ARG A 47 -9.54 -19.31 18.44
C ARG A 47 -10.66 -20.25 18.02
N ASP A 48 -11.87 -19.97 18.52
CA ASP A 48 -13.08 -20.70 18.14
C ASP A 48 -13.33 -20.51 16.62
N PRO A 49 -13.48 -21.61 15.84
CA PRO A 49 -13.75 -21.54 14.42
C PRO A 49 -14.99 -20.70 14.07
N ALA A 50 -15.99 -20.66 14.96
CA ALA A 50 -17.17 -19.82 14.77
C ALA A 50 -16.84 -18.33 14.82
N ILE A 51 -15.97 -17.92 15.75
CA ILE A 51 -15.53 -16.52 15.92
C ILE A 51 -14.62 -16.10 14.76
N MET A 52 -13.79 -17.01 14.26
CA MET A 52 -12.97 -16.76 13.07
C MET A 52 -13.84 -16.50 11.83
N LYS A 53 -14.83 -17.36 11.59
CA LYS A 53 -15.75 -17.23 10.46
C LYS A 53 -16.60 -15.96 10.55
N GLU A 54 -17.04 -15.57 11.74
CA GLU A 54 -17.79 -14.34 11.96
C GLU A 54 -16.93 -13.09 11.69
N SER A 55 -15.67 -13.10 12.11
CA SER A 55 -14.71 -12.03 11.82
C SER A 55 -14.36 -11.92 10.34
N GLU A 56 -14.22 -13.05 9.63
CA GLU A 56 -13.97 -13.08 8.20
C GLU A 56 -15.16 -12.52 7.43
N ASN A 57 -16.39 -12.96 7.76
CA ASN A 57 -17.62 -12.44 7.17
C ASN A 57 -17.77 -10.92 7.42
N ALA A 58 -17.45 -10.44 8.62
CA ALA A 58 -17.48 -9.01 8.91
C ALA A 58 -16.47 -8.23 8.05
N SER A 59 -15.24 -8.75 7.89
CA SER A 59 -14.21 -8.17 7.03
C SER A 59 -14.60 -8.18 5.55
N GLN A 60 -15.25 -9.24 5.06
CA GLN A 60 -15.81 -9.32 3.70
C GLN A 60 -16.90 -8.28 3.49
N ASN A 61 -17.82 -8.16 4.44
CA ASN A 61 -18.88 -7.14 4.39
C ASN A 61 -18.32 -5.72 4.37
N THR A 62 -17.28 -5.43 5.16
CA THR A 62 -16.63 -4.11 5.14
C THR A 62 -15.95 -3.82 3.82
N ALA A 63 -15.18 -4.77 3.26
CA ALA A 63 -14.52 -4.58 1.97
C ALA A 63 -15.53 -4.35 0.84
N LYS A 64 -16.62 -5.12 0.84
CA LYS A 64 -17.74 -4.91 -0.09
C LYS A 64 -18.30 -3.50 -0.02
N LEU A 65 -18.60 -3.01 1.18
CA LEU A 65 -19.15 -1.66 1.38
C LEU A 65 -18.19 -0.56 0.91
N ILE A 66 -16.88 -0.72 1.15
CA ILE A 66 -15.87 0.22 0.68
C ILE A 66 -15.82 0.23 -0.84
N ALA A 67 -15.77 -0.94 -1.46
CA ALA A 67 -15.75 -1.11 -2.91
C ALA A 67 -16.99 -0.50 -3.60
N GLU A 68 -18.18 -0.77 -3.07
CA GLU A 68 -19.43 -0.16 -3.55
C GLU A 68 -19.42 1.35 -3.41
N ALA A 69 -18.95 1.88 -2.27
CA ALA A 69 -18.84 3.31 -2.03
C ALA A 69 -17.83 3.99 -2.98
N GLN A 70 -16.69 3.36 -3.25
CA GLN A 70 -15.69 3.86 -4.20
C GLN A 70 -16.27 3.96 -5.61
N LEU A 71 -16.93 2.90 -6.09
CA LEU A 71 -17.54 2.90 -7.42
C LEU A 71 -18.71 3.90 -7.52
N ALA A 72 -19.51 4.04 -6.47
CA ALA A 72 -20.58 5.03 -6.42
C ALA A 72 -20.04 6.46 -6.51
N ALA A 73 -19.07 6.80 -5.65
CA ALA A 73 -18.43 8.11 -5.66
C ALA A 73 -17.73 8.40 -7.00
N HIS A 74 -17.09 7.40 -7.60
CA HIS A 74 -16.47 7.53 -8.91
C HIS A 74 -17.51 7.74 -10.03
N THR A 75 -18.67 7.09 -9.95
CA THR A 75 -19.76 7.24 -10.92
C THR A 75 -20.36 8.65 -10.85
N GLU A 76 -20.46 9.25 -9.67
CA GLU A 76 -20.88 10.64 -9.50
C GLU A 76 -19.92 11.63 -10.20
N GLN A 77 -18.63 11.32 -10.28
CA GLN A 77 -17.62 12.14 -10.97
C GLN A 77 -17.80 12.17 -12.49
N LEU A 78 -18.53 11.20 -13.06
CA LEU A 78 -18.80 11.15 -14.50
C LEU A 78 -19.86 12.18 -14.93
N GLY A 79 -20.53 12.83 -13.98
CA GLY A 79 -21.61 13.77 -14.24
C GLY A 79 -22.94 13.08 -14.58
N PRO A 80 -23.93 13.83 -15.11
CA PRO A 80 -25.27 13.31 -15.34
C PRO A 80 -25.27 12.26 -16.46
N LEU A 81 -25.60 11.03 -16.10
CA LEU A 81 -25.76 9.91 -17.03
C LEU A 81 -27.22 9.75 -17.44
N ASN A 82 -27.46 9.30 -18.68
CA ASN A 82 -28.80 8.88 -19.05
C ASN A 82 -29.20 7.57 -18.33
N GLU A 83 -30.50 7.26 -18.32
CA GLU A 83 -31.05 6.11 -17.61
C GLU A 83 -30.46 4.76 -18.06
N ARG A 84 -30.09 4.63 -19.34
CA ARG A 84 -29.47 3.40 -19.86
C ARG A 84 -28.02 3.27 -19.41
N ALA A 85 -27.26 4.36 -19.47
CA ALA A 85 -25.88 4.43 -18.98
C ALA A 85 -25.80 4.13 -17.49
N SER A 86 -26.67 4.77 -16.69
CA SER A 86 -26.78 4.55 -15.25
C SER A 86 -27.03 3.09 -14.89
N ARG A 87 -27.99 2.44 -15.58
CA ARG A 87 -28.29 1.02 -15.36
C ARG A 87 -27.15 0.10 -15.77
N ARG A 88 -26.46 0.39 -16.87
CA ARG A 88 -25.30 -0.39 -17.32
C ARG A 88 -24.15 -0.31 -16.33
N LEU A 89 -23.80 0.90 -15.89
CA LEU A 89 -22.74 1.11 -14.90
C LEU A 89 -23.09 0.44 -13.57
N ALA A 90 -24.32 0.58 -13.07
CA ALA A 90 -24.73 -0.07 -11.82
C ALA A 90 -24.59 -1.60 -11.87
N LEU A 91 -24.95 -2.23 -12.99
CA LEU A 91 -24.80 -3.67 -13.17
C LEU A 91 -23.33 -4.09 -13.21
N VAL A 92 -22.50 -3.35 -13.93
CA VAL A 92 -21.06 -3.64 -14.02
C VAL A 92 -20.38 -3.42 -12.68
N SER A 93 -20.67 -2.32 -11.98
CA SER A 93 -20.14 -2.07 -10.63
C SER A 93 -20.47 -3.21 -9.67
N LYS A 94 -21.71 -3.71 -9.71
CA LYS A 94 -22.10 -4.88 -8.90
C LYS A 94 -21.27 -6.11 -9.27
N GLY A 95 -21.11 -6.41 -10.56
CA GLY A 95 -20.32 -7.56 -11.02
C GLY A 95 -18.84 -7.46 -10.66
N VAL A 96 -18.25 -6.25 -10.74
CA VAL A 96 -16.86 -5.99 -10.35
C VAL A 96 -16.65 -6.20 -8.85
N VAL A 97 -17.60 -5.75 -8.02
CA VAL A 97 -17.55 -5.99 -6.57
C VAL A 97 -17.66 -7.49 -6.26
N GLU A 98 -18.53 -8.21 -6.95
CA GLU A 98 -18.66 -9.67 -6.79
C GLU A 98 -17.36 -10.38 -7.19
N GLN A 99 -16.75 -10.02 -8.32
CA GLN A 99 -15.43 -10.55 -8.73
C GLN A 99 -14.33 -10.26 -7.72
N LEU A 100 -14.31 -9.05 -7.14
CA LEU A 100 -13.33 -8.69 -6.10
C LEU A 100 -13.48 -9.58 -4.86
N LEU A 101 -14.71 -9.88 -4.44
CA LEU A 101 -14.98 -10.72 -3.27
C LEU A 101 -14.64 -12.20 -3.55
N GLU A 102 -14.93 -12.69 -4.75
CA GLU A 102 -14.56 -14.05 -5.18
C GLU A 102 -13.04 -14.25 -5.22
N ALA A 103 -12.31 -13.27 -5.77
CA ALA A 103 -10.85 -13.31 -5.81
C ALA A 103 -10.23 -13.25 -4.39
N ARG A 104 -10.89 -12.56 -3.45
CA ARG A 104 -10.45 -12.44 -2.06
C ARG A 104 -10.60 -13.74 -1.26
N ASP A 105 -11.50 -14.63 -1.67
CA ASP A 105 -11.73 -15.93 -1.01
C ASP A 105 -10.71 -16.99 -1.44
N GLU A 106 -10.09 -16.84 -2.62
CA GLU A 106 -9.16 -17.83 -3.14
C GLU A 106 -7.69 -17.57 -2.74
N TRP A 107 -7.22 -16.31 -2.62
CA TRP A 107 -5.82 -16.02 -2.27
C TRP A 107 -5.66 -14.73 -1.43
N LYS A 108 -4.75 -14.79 -0.45
CA LYS A 108 -4.34 -13.66 0.42
C LYS A 108 -3.35 -12.69 -0.26
N ASP A 109 -3.12 -12.87 -1.55
CA ASP A 109 -2.01 -12.26 -2.31
C ASP A 109 -2.48 -11.16 -3.26
N LEU A 110 -3.72 -10.68 -3.11
CA LEU A 110 -4.16 -9.51 -3.87
C LEU A 110 -3.50 -8.27 -3.29
N ASN A 111 -2.64 -7.64 -4.08
CA ASN A 111 -2.31 -6.23 -4.00
C ASN A 111 -3.60 -5.44 -3.70
N PHE A 112 -3.79 -5.07 -2.43
CA PHE A 112 -4.88 -4.20 -1.97
C PHE A 112 -4.72 -2.75 -2.51
N ASP A 113 -3.88 -2.57 -3.53
CA ASP A 113 -3.50 -1.31 -4.17
C ASP A 113 -4.23 -1.08 -5.52
N ASP A 114 -4.94 -2.08 -6.05
CA ASP A 114 -5.78 -1.88 -7.24
C ASP A 114 -7.05 -1.11 -6.85
N ASP A 115 -7.00 0.21 -7.06
CA ASP A 115 -8.17 1.10 -7.02
C ASP A 115 -9.28 0.45 -7.86
N ILE A 116 -10.37 0.00 -7.22
CA ILE A 116 -11.45 -0.76 -7.89
C ILE A 116 -12.04 0.00 -9.10
N THR A 117 -11.88 1.32 -9.11
CA THR A 117 -12.27 2.16 -10.24
C THR A 117 -11.45 1.84 -11.48
N ASN A 118 -10.23 1.34 -11.38
CA ASN A 118 -9.38 0.98 -12.53
C ASN A 118 -9.74 -0.38 -13.14
N HIS A 119 -10.72 -1.10 -12.59
CA HIS A 119 -11.11 -2.41 -13.07
C HIS A 119 -11.44 -2.39 -14.58
N PRO A 120 -10.86 -3.28 -15.43
CA PRO A 120 -10.98 -3.20 -16.88
C PRO A 120 -12.42 -3.17 -17.40
N LEU A 121 -13.30 -4.00 -16.81
CA LEU A 121 -14.73 -4.02 -17.19
C LEU A 121 -15.44 -2.71 -16.85
N TYR A 122 -15.08 -2.09 -15.72
CA TYR A 122 -15.70 -0.84 -15.28
C TYR A 122 -15.21 0.33 -16.15
N GLN A 123 -13.90 0.44 -16.40
CA GLN A 123 -13.34 1.45 -17.30
C GLN A 123 -13.87 1.30 -18.73
N LYS A 124 -13.98 0.07 -19.25
CA LYS A 124 -14.57 -0.14 -20.57
C LYS A 124 -16.04 0.29 -20.63
N THR A 125 -16.78 0.07 -19.55
CA THR A 125 -18.17 0.51 -19.47
C THR A 125 -18.28 2.04 -19.44
N ILE A 126 -17.35 2.74 -18.76
CA ILE A 126 -17.29 4.20 -18.79
C ILE A 126 -17.08 4.70 -20.22
N GLU A 127 -16.10 4.14 -20.94
CA GLU A 127 -15.83 4.47 -22.35
C GLU A 127 -17.08 4.25 -23.24
N ASP A 128 -17.81 3.15 -23.02
CA ASP A 128 -18.99 2.78 -23.83
C ASP A 128 -20.25 3.61 -23.52
N VAL A 129 -20.36 4.19 -22.32
CA VAL A 129 -21.58 4.90 -21.88
C VAL A 129 -21.47 6.41 -21.93
N LEU A 130 -20.25 6.95 -21.93
CA LEU A 130 -20.00 8.37 -22.08
C LEU A 130 -19.96 8.77 -23.56
N THR A 131 -20.26 10.05 -23.82
CA THR A 131 -19.95 10.65 -25.13
C THR A 131 -18.44 10.89 -25.22
N GLU A 132 -17.90 11.01 -26.44
CA GLU A 132 -16.48 11.31 -26.67
C GLU A 132 -16.01 12.52 -25.86
N ASP A 133 -16.72 13.66 -25.97
CA ASP A 133 -16.42 14.88 -25.20
C ASP A 133 -16.43 14.66 -23.67
N ALA A 134 -17.33 13.82 -23.16
CA ALA A 134 -17.46 13.57 -21.72
C ALA A 134 -16.37 12.61 -21.23
N PHE A 135 -15.99 11.65 -22.07
CA PHE A 135 -14.89 10.73 -21.80
C PHE A 135 -13.54 11.45 -21.83
N ASP A 136 -13.34 12.41 -22.75
CA ASP A 136 -12.14 13.25 -22.80
C ASP A 136 -12.01 14.13 -21.55
N GLN A 137 -13.12 14.75 -21.11
CA GLN A 137 -13.15 15.51 -19.85
C GLN A 137 -12.85 14.63 -18.64
N TYR A 138 -13.43 13.44 -18.59
CA TYR A 138 -13.15 12.46 -17.56
C TYR A 138 -11.66 12.08 -17.53
N ASN A 139 -11.06 11.78 -18.69
CA ASN A 139 -9.65 11.43 -18.78
C ASN A 139 -8.75 12.59 -18.32
N ALA A 140 -9.03 13.82 -18.77
CA ALA A 140 -8.31 15.00 -18.32
C ALA A 140 -8.37 15.16 -16.79
N TYR A 141 -9.55 14.97 -16.21
CA TYR A 141 -9.74 15.01 -14.75
C TYR A 141 -8.97 13.90 -14.03
N GLN A 142 -8.92 12.67 -14.56
CA GLN A 142 -8.11 11.60 -13.95
C GLN A 142 -6.61 11.92 -14.01
N VAL A 143 -6.12 12.52 -15.08
CA VAL A 143 -4.71 12.97 -15.17
C VAL A 143 -4.41 14.03 -14.11
N GLU A 144 -5.28 15.04 -13.95
CA GLU A 144 -5.12 16.06 -12.91
C GLU A 144 -5.13 15.45 -11.50
N ARG A 145 -6.05 14.51 -11.23
CA ARG A 145 -6.13 13.81 -9.94
C ARG A 145 -4.90 12.98 -9.66
N LEU A 146 -4.39 12.26 -10.66
CA LEU A 146 -3.19 11.46 -10.50
C LEU A 146 -1.99 12.36 -10.14
N ALA A 147 -1.82 13.47 -10.85
CA ALA A 147 -0.79 14.46 -10.53
C ALA A 147 -0.93 15.04 -9.12
N PHE A 148 -2.16 15.33 -8.69
CA PHE A 148 -2.43 15.78 -7.31
C PHE A 148 -2.10 14.70 -6.27
N ARG A 149 -2.53 13.45 -6.46
CA ARG A 149 -2.26 12.33 -5.54
C ARG A 149 -0.74 12.10 -5.41
N GLN A 150 -0.01 12.10 -6.52
CA GLN A 150 1.46 11.97 -6.53
C GLN A 150 2.12 13.09 -5.72
N LYS A 151 1.72 14.34 -5.96
CA LYS A 151 2.25 15.48 -5.20
C LYS A 151 2.01 15.33 -3.69
N VAL A 152 0.79 14.92 -3.29
CA VAL A 152 0.48 14.69 -1.87
C VAL A 152 1.33 13.57 -1.28
N SER A 153 1.55 12.47 -2.01
CA SER A 153 2.47 11.40 -1.57
C SER A 153 3.88 11.94 -1.32
N HIS A 154 4.39 12.79 -2.23
CA HIS A 154 5.71 13.40 -2.10
C HIS A 154 5.79 14.30 -0.87
N ASP A 155 4.84 15.23 -0.72
CA ASP A 155 4.75 16.14 0.41
C ASP A 155 4.68 15.38 1.75
N LEU A 156 3.89 14.30 1.79
CA LEU A 156 3.76 13.44 2.97
C LEU A 156 5.09 12.74 3.33
N VAL A 157 5.82 12.23 2.34
CA VAL A 157 7.11 11.57 2.57
C VAL A 157 8.13 12.59 3.09
N VAL A 158 8.26 13.76 2.45
CA VAL A 158 9.18 14.81 2.89
C VAL A 158 8.84 15.26 4.31
N ALA A 159 7.56 15.51 4.61
CA ALA A 159 7.12 15.89 5.95
C ALA A 159 7.40 14.81 7.01
N SER A 160 7.23 13.53 6.64
CA SER A 160 7.53 12.40 7.51
C SER A 160 9.02 12.30 7.82
N LEU A 161 9.88 12.45 6.79
CA LEU A 161 11.33 12.47 6.96
C LEU A 161 11.78 13.67 7.79
N ASP A 162 11.24 14.86 7.55
CA ASP A 162 11.52 16.08 8.31
C ASP A 162 11.20 15.90 9.80
N THR A 163 10.04 15.33 10.10
CA THR A 163 9.59 15.07 11.48
C THR A 163 10.52 14.08 12.21
N HIS A 164 11.00 13.05 11.53
CA HIS A 164 11.77 11.97 12.17
C HIS A 164 13.29 12.17 12.14
N LEU A 165 13.82 12.92 11.17
CA LEU A 165 15.24 13.15 10.96
C LEU A 165 15.66 14.58 11.31
N LEU A 166 14.72 15.47 11.64
CA LEU A 166 14.98 16.88 11.94
C LEU A 166 15.82 17.52 10.84
N LEU A 167 15.30 17.49 9.61
CA LEU A 167 16.02 17.95 8.43
C LEU A 167 16.30 19.46 8.53
N SER A 168 17.49 19.87 8.11
CA SER A 168 17.76 21.28 7.86
C SER A 168 16.97 21.77 6.65
N GLU A 169 16.79 23.09 6.52
CA GLU A 169 16.09 23.68 5.37
C GLU A 169 16.72 23.26 4.02
N ASN A 170 18.05 23.17 3.95
CA ASN A 170 18.75 22.71 2.75
C ASN A 170 18.48 21.23 2.46
N GLN A 171 18.47 20.39 3.49
CA GLN A 171 18.13 18.97 3.32
C GLN A 171 16.69 18.82 2.85
N ARG A 172 15.73 19.48 3.50
CA ARG A 172 14.32 19.43 3.11
C ARG A 172 14.12 19.83 1.64
N LYS A 173 14.69 20.96 1.21
CA LYS A 173 14.63 21.40 -0.20
C LYS A 173 15.27 20.40 -1.16
N HIS A 174 16.37 19.76 -0.74
CA HIS A 174 16.99 18.72 -1.55
C HIS A 174 16.07 17.50 -1.73
N PHE A 175 15.39 17.07 -0.66
CA PHE A 175 14.38 16.01 -0.74
C PHE A 175 13.19 16.40 -1.63
N GLU A 176 12.67 17.62 -1.50
CA GLU A 176 11.58 18.15 -2.36
C GLU A 176 11.98 18.09 -3.85
N VAL A 177 13.20 18.52 -4.19
CA VAL A 177 13.72 18.47 -5.57
C VAL A 177 13.85 17.03 -6.06
N ILE A 178 14.39 16.11 -5.24
CA ILE A 178 14.52 14.71 -5.65
C ILE A 178 13.13 14.08 -5.84
N THR A 179 12.17 14.31 -4.92
CA THR A 179 10.80 13.80 -5.08
C THR A 179 10.15 14.32 -6.36
N ASP A 180 10.31 15.60 -6.68
CA ASP A 180 9.77 16.17 -7.92
C ASP A 180 10.44 15.58 -9.16
N MET A 181 11.75 15.31 -9.09
CA MET A 181 12.49 14.66 -10.17
C MET A 181 12.06 13.21 -10.37
N VAL A 182 11.74 12.45 -9.33
CA VAL A 182 11.32 11.03 -9.44
C VAL A 182 10.18 10.82 -10.45
N ASN A 183 9.23 11.76 -10.54
CA ASN A 183 8.15 11.74 -11.54
C ASN A 183 8.63 11.79 -13.01
N MET A 184 9.81 12.38 -13.27
CA MET A 184 10.37 12.48 -14.63
C MET A 184 11.12 11.21 -15.07
N TRP A 185 11.64 10.42 -14.12
CA TRP A 185 12.55 9.30 -14.41
C TRP A 185 11.82 7.96 -14.44
N GLN A 186 10.71 7.84 -13.72
CA GLN A 186 9.76 6.72 -13.84
C GLN A 186 8.34 7.27 -13.91
N PRO A 187 7.86 7.71 -15.10
CA PRO A 187 6.46 7.99 -15.26
C PRO A 187 5.70 6.68 -14.99
N THR A 188 4.99 6.58 -13.87
CA THR A 188 3.95 5.55 -13.71
C THR A 188 3.13 5.57 -14.98
N PRO A 189 2.93 4.43 -15.67
CA PRO A 189 2.13 4.42 -16.87
C PRO A 189 0.78 5.03 -16.54
N ILE A 190 0.41 6.14 -17.20
CA ILE A 190 -0.94 6.71 -17.07
C ILE A 190 -1.98 5.60 -17.36
N ALA A 191 -1.59 4.61 -18.18
CA ALA A 191 -2.35 3.41 -18.51
C ALA A 191 -2.66 2.46 -17.32
N THR A 192 -1.87 2.43 -16.25
CA THR A 192 -2.18 1.59 -15.07
C THR A 192 -3.01 2.34 -14.02
N GLY A 193 -3.08 3.67 -14.08
CA GLY A 193 -3.88 4.47 -13.13
C GLY A 193 -3.42 4.38 -11.67
N LEU A 194 -2.27 3.74 -11.41
CA LEU A 194 -1.72 3.57 -10.07
C LEU A 194 -0.90 4.80 -9.70
N ALA A 195 -1.24 5.43 -8.57
CA ALA A 195 -0.40 6.45 -7.96
C ALA A 195 0.70 5.77 -7.14
N LEU A 196 1.92 6.32 -7.18
CA LEU A 196 2.97 5.87 -6.27
C LEU A 196 2.51 6.11 -4.83
N THR A 197 2.39 5.02 -4.07
CA THR A 197 2.09 5.14 -2.64
C THR A 197 3.25 5.83 -1.93
N PRO A 198 3.03 6.45 -0.76
CA PRO A 198 4.11 7.06 0.02
C PRO A 198 5.28 6.10 0.31
N VAL A 199 5.00 4.80 0.41
CA VAL A 199 6.03 3.77 0.60
C VAL A 199 6.89 3.64 -0.66
N HIS A 200 6.27 3.52 -1.84
CA HIS A 200 6.98 3.48 -3.13
C HIS A 200 7.84 4.73 -3.35
N THR A 201 7.28 5.92 -3.09
CA THR A 201 8.02 7.19 -3.16
C THR A 201 9.22 7.19 -2.21
N LEU A 202 9.07 6.69 -0.98
CA LEU A 202 10.16 6.63 -0.01
C LEU A 202 11.32 5.74 -0.47
N ILE A 203 11.03 4.64 -1.14
CA ILE A 203 12.05 3.72 -1.65
C ILE A 203 12.79 4.34 -2.82
N GLN A 204 12.07 4.92 -3.78
CA GLN A 204 12.68 5.63 -4.89
C GLN A 204 13.59 6.76 -4.39
N LEU A 205 13.17 7.49 -3.34
CA LEU A 205 14.06 8.45 -2.69
C LEU A 205 15.30 7.79 -2.09
N SER A 206 15.15 6.65 -1.40
CA SER A 206 16.27 5.96 -0.78
C SER A 206 17.34 5.49 -1.77
N GLU A 207 16.93 5.11 -2.99
CA GLU A 207 17.86 4.74 -4.07
C GLU A 207 18.64 5.94 -4.61
N GLN A 208 18.05 7.14 -4.54
CA GLN A 208 18.64 8.39 -5.03
C GLN A 208 19.46 9.12 -3.95
N LEU A 209 19.32 8.73 -2.68
CA LEU A 209 20.05 9.35 -1.58
C LEU A 209 21.48 8.79 -1.50
N ASN A 210 22.45 9.65 -1.78
CA ASN A 210 23.83 9.38 -1.39
C ASN A 210 23.99 9.60 0.12
N ASN A 211 24.89 8.82 0.74
CA ASN A 211 25.23 8.87 2.18
C ASN A 211 25.69 10.26 2.67
N GLU A 212 25.93 11.22 1.76
CA GLU A 212 26.33 12.59 2.04
C GLU A 212 25.14 13.54 2.29
N ALA A 213 23.92 13.18 1.88
CA ALA A 213 22.73 14.02 2.05
C ALA A 213 22.23 14.07 3.51
N LEU A 214 22.53 13.03 4.28
CA LEU A 214 22.15 12.89 5.69
C LEU A 214 23.40 12.84 6.57
N SER A 215 23.31 13.46 7.74
CA SER A 215 24.35 13.29 8.76
C SER A 215 24.41 11.84 9.25
N PRO A 216 25.53 11.37 9.85
CA PRO A 216 25.66 9.98 10.28
C PRO A 216 24.57 9.50 11.23
N TRP A 217 24.05 10.35 12.12
CA TRP A 217 22.96 9.96 13.02
C TRP A 217 21.62 9.83 12.28
N GLN A 218 21.34 10.75 11.33
CA GLN A 218 20.14 10.71 10.49
C GLN A 218 20.17 9.45 9.63
N TRP A 219 21.32 9.12 9.04
CA TRP A 219 21.50 7.90 8.27
C TRP A 219 21.27 6.65 9.12
N ASN A 220 21.85 6.57 10.31
CA ASN A 220 21.64 5.45 11.23
C ASN A 220 20.18 5.30 11.70
N ARG A 221 19.41 6.39 11.70
CA ARG A 221 17.97 6.38 12.00
C ARG A 221 17.13 5.96 10.79
N PHE A 222 17.55 6.35 9.59
CA PHE A 222 16.83 6.15 8.33
C PHE A 222 17.07 4.76 7.71
N ASN A 223 18.33 4.32 7.63
CA ASN A 223 18.74 3.10 6.97
C ASN A 223 17.97 1.83 7.42
N PRO A 224 17.70 1.61 8.73
CA PRO A 224 16.93 0.44 9.16
C PRO A 224 15.48 0.42 8.66
N VAL A 225 14.88 1.59 8.38
CA VAL A 225 13.52 1.69 7.81
C VAL A 225 13.54 1.21 6.36
N ILE A 226 14.55 1.63 5.59
CA ILE A 226 14.73 1.20 4.20
C ILE A 226 15.04 -0.29 4.13
N GLU A 227 15.98 -0.78 4.94
CA GLU A 227 16.32 -2.22 5.02
C GLU A 227 15.11 -3.11 5.40
N ALA A 228 14.16 -2.58 6.18
CA ALA A 228 12.95 -3.31 6.57
C ALA A 228 11.88 -3.34 5.47
N ILE A 229 11.84 -2.33 4.60
CA ILE A 229 10.82 -2.20 3.55
C ILE A 229 11.30 -2.84 2.23
N GLN A 230 12.60 -2.76 1.92
CA GLN A 230 13.17 -3.24 0.66
C GLN A 230 12.91 -4.73 0.36
N PRO A 231 12.94 -5.67 1.33
CA PRO A 231 12.62 -7.07 1.09
C PRO A 231 11.13 -7.32 0.79
N LEU A 232 10.24 -6.49 1.32
CA LEU A 232 8.78 -6.63 1.16
C LEU A 232 8.30 -6.34 -0.27
N LEU A 233 9.20 -5.93 -1.17
CA LEU A 233 8.86 -5.57 -2.56
C LEU A 233 9.60 -6.42 -3.61
N HIS A 234 10.51 -7.28 -3.15
CA HIS A 234 11.13 -8.33 -3.97
C HIS A 234 10.46 -9.69 -3.77
N GLU A 235 9.41 -9.76 -2.94
CA GLU A 235 8.49 -10.88 -2.99
C GLU A 235 7.76 -10.85 -4.34
N PRO A 236 7.60 -12.00 -5.01
CA PRO A 236 6.95 -12.08 -6.33
C PRO A 236 5.52 -11.51 -6.34
N GLU A 237 4.93 -11.32 -5.17
CA GLU A 237 3.60 -10.73 -4.91
C GLU A 237 3.52 -9.21 -5.21
N PHE A 238 4.65 -8.51 -5.40
CA PHE A 238 4.68 -7.05 -5.68
C PHE A 238 5.29 -6.69 -7.05
N GLN A 239 5.48 -7.67 -7.93
CA GLN A 239 6.13 -7.51 -9.25
C GLN A 239 5.18 -7.73 -10.45
N GLU A 240 3.89 -8.01 -10.23
CA GLU A 240 2.88 -8.12 -11.29
C GLU A 240 1.84 -7.00 -11.23
#